data_AF-A0A7J5GPE2-F1
#
_entry.id   AF-A0A7J5GPE2-F1
#
_cell.length_a   1.000
_cell.length_b   1.000
_cell.length_c   1.000
_cell.angle_alpha   90.00
_cell.angle_beta   90.00
_cell.angle_gamma   90.00
#
_symmetry.space_group_name_H-M   'P 1'
#
loop_
_entity.id
_entity.type
_entity.pdbx_description
1 polymer ?
#
loop_
_entity_poly.entity_id
_entity_poly.type
_entity_poly.pdbx_seq_one_letter_code
_entity_poly.pdbx_strand_id
1 'polypeptide(L)'
;MLKIKSILVSLLAVAALASCSNENLEENPEVEGGAGYDVAYVSISLTNPKVPGSRASGEQTALEEESAINELYLITFNASKVVTKDEKATKYATVLGSSSFGTNSGVTTPNTPVKVDPNTKYLLVIANPGYQLKDRLDNLSAGATYATINGMITVPENNTKPNNAYLVEEVVHSNGCAMINVGFYDDSDSDPSNHAWEDECLLDVSDKIVLVSDYKSEAQAQNAAKSNPATLEIERLAAKLEVMIGSPLAVGPFEDGTNASLGQFDFGNWTIDYY
;
A
#
# COMPACT_ATOMS: atom_id res chain seq x y z
N MET A 1 -46.21 19.69 16.19
CA MET A 1 -46.63 18.38 15.65
C MET A 1 -45.48 17.41 15.82
N LEU A 2 -45.61 16.46 16.74
CA LEU A 2 -44.62 15.41 17.03
C LEU A 2 -44.94 14.19 16.15
N LYS A 3 -43.94 13.55 15.54
CA LYS A 3 -44.09 12.19 14.96
C LYS A 3 -42.98 11.29 15.47
N ILE A 4 -43.29 10.61 16.57
CA ILE A 4 -42.62 9.40 17.04
C ILE A 4 -43.15 8.23 16.21
N LYS A 5 -42.26 7.39 15.68
CA LYS A 5 -42.55 5.99 15.39
C LYS A 5 -41.38 5.13 15.88
N SER A 6 -41.56 4.61 17.08
CA SER A 6 -40.83 3.46 17.60
C SER A 6 -41.73 2.23 17.41
N ILE A 7 -41.18 1.13 16.91
CA ILE A 7 -41.75 -0.21 17.10
C ILE A 7 -40.59 -1.10 17.57
N LEU A 8 -40.62 -1.42 18.85
CA LEU A 8 -39.91 -2.53 19.46
C LEU A 8 -40.50 -3.85 18.96
N VAL A 9 -39.64 -4.84 18.72
CA VAL A 9 -39.95 -6.25 19.02
C VAL A 9 -38.77 -6.82 19.81
N SER A 10 -39.12 -7.40 20.93
CA SER A 10 -38.29 -7.95 21.99
C SER A 10 -38.25 -9.49 21.93
N LEU A 11 -37.38 -10.05 22.79
CA LEU A 11 -37.12 -11.46 23.13
C LEU A 11 -36.07 -12.15 22.21
N LEU A 12 -34.99 -12.73 22.73
CA LEU A 12 -34.98 -13.70 23.82
C LEU A 12 -33.62 -13.86 24.57
N ALA A 13 -33.71 -13.75 25.90
CA ALA A 13 -33.02 -14.42 27.02
C ALA A 13 -31.50 -14.70 27.05
N VAL A 14 -30.85 -13.99 27.98
CA VAL A 14 -30.04 -14.44 29.14
C VAL A 14 -29.29 -15.78 29.03
N ALA A 15 -27.95 -15.68 29.09
CA ALA A 15 -27.12 -16.56 29.90
C ALA A 15 -26.11 -15.71 30.69
N ALA A 16 -26.47 -15.38 31.93
CA ALA A 16 -25.49 -14.97 32.93
C ALA A 16 -24.81 -16.25 33.43
N LEU A 17 -23.57 -16.49 33.03
CA LEU A 17 -22.70 -17.36 33.81
C LEU A 17 -21.94 -16.48 34.78
N ALA A 18 -22.48 -16.40 35.99
CA ALA A 18 -21.65 -16.22 37.17
C ALA A 18 -20.64 -17.37 37.18
N SER A 19 -19.35 -17.06 37.03
CA SER A 19 -18.32 -17.92 37.60
C SER A 19 -17.67 -17.14 38.72
N CYS A 20 -18.22 -17.38 39.91
CA CYS A 20 -17.56 -17.09 41.16
C CYS A 20 -16.21 -17.80 41.16
N SER A 21 -15.20 -17.06 41.60
CA SER A 21 -14.01 -17.55 42.29
C SER A 21 -14.24 -18.94 42.92
N ASN A 22 -13.40 -19.89 42.56
CA ASN A 22 -13.05 -20.99 43.44
C ASN A 22 -11.53 -21.11 43.46
N GLU A 23 -10.95 -20.61 44.53
CA GLU A 23 -9.61 -20.95 44.97
C GLU A 23 -9.65 -22.41 45.44
N ASN A 24 -8.99 -23.31 44.72
CA ASN A 24 -8.13 -24.37 45.24
C ASN A 24 -7.78 -25.37 44.14
N LEU A 25 -6.47 -25.43 43.87
CA LEU A 25 -5.65 -26.62 43.73
C LEU A 25 -6.20 -27.75 42.85
N GLU A 26 -5.62 -27.90 41.67
CA GLU A 26 -4.87 -29.12 41.32
C GLU A 26 -4.01 -28.84 40.09
N GLU A 27 -2.73 -29.17 40.21
CA GLU A 27 -1.70 -29.06 39.17
C GLU A 27 -2.18 -29.73 37.88
N ASN A 28 -2.21 -28.95 36.80
CA ASN A 28 -2.25 -29.50 35.44
C ASN A 28 -0.91 -29.17 34.79
N PRO A 29 -0.34 -30.12 34.03
CA PRO A 29 1.08 -30.23 33.79
C PRO A 29 1.58 -29.05 32.96
N GLU A 30 2.81 -28.67 33.25
CA GLU A 30 3.69 -27.78 32.50
C GLU A 30 3.11 -27.32 31.16
N VAL A 31 2.65 -26.06 31.14
CA VAL A 31 2.53 -25.31 29.89
C VAL A 31 3.95 -25.15 29.36
N GLU A 32 4.40 -26.12 28.57
CA GLU A 32 5.57 -25.97 27.71
C GLU A 32 5.37 -24.71 26.85
N GLY A 33 6.19 -23.70 27.13
CA GLY A 33 6.29 -22.46 26.35
C GLY A 33 5.34 -21.36 26.81
N GLY A 34 5.86 -20.44 27.64
CA GLY A 34 5.18 -19.19 27.96
C GLY A 34 4.69 -18.50 26.69
N ALA A 35 3.38 -18.26 26.60
CA ALA A 35 2.77 -17.59 25.47
C ALA A 35 3.43 -16.22 25.26
N GLY A 36 3.81 -15.92 24.03
CA GLY A 36 4.49 -14.68 23.64
C GLY A 36 3.58 -13.47 23.79
N TYR A 37 3.52 -12.90 24.99
CA TYR A 37 2.78 -11.67 25.31
C TYR A 37 3.19 -10.49 24.41
N ASP A 38 4.40 -10.53 23.85
CA ASP A 38 4.95 -9.48 22.98
C ASP A 38 4.82 -9.78 21.48
N VAL A 39 3.97 -10.75 21.09
CA VAL A 39 3.74 -11.07 19.68
C VAL A 39 2.40 -10.52 19.20
N ALA A 40 2.45 -9.79 18.08
CA ALA A 40 1.27 -9.28 17.40
C ALA A 40 1.29 -9.61 15.91
N TYR A 41 0.10 -9.68 15.32
CA TYR A 41 -0.12 -9.95 13.89
C TYR A 41 -1.03 -8.90 13.27
N VAL A 42 -0.76 -8.58 12.00
CA VAL A 42 -1.64 -7.77 11.15
C VAL A 42 -1.77 -8.43 9.78
N SER A 43 -2.97 -8.41 9.19
CA SER A 43 -3.20 -8.79 7.80
C SER A 43 -3.54 -7.55 6.99
N ILE A 44 -3.27 -7.56 5.68
CA ILE A 44 -3.56 -6.42 4.80
C ILE A 44 -4.27 -6.86 3.52
N SER A 45 -5.10 -5.97 2.99
CA SER A 45 -5.87 -6.16 1.76
C SER A 45 -5.61 -4.97 0.84
N LEU A 46 -4.84 -5.21 -0.22
CA LEU A 46 -4.34 -4.18 -1.12
C LEU A 46 -5.15 -4.11 -2.40
N THR A 47 -5.67 -2.94 -2.74
CA THR A 47 -6.16 -2.62 -4.09
C THR A 47 -5.10 -1.80 -4.82
N ASN A 48 -4.91 -2.11 -6.10
CA ASN A 48 -3.95 -1.41 -6.94
C ASN A 48 -4.62 -1.00 -8.26
N PRO A 49 -4.08 -0.01 -8.99
CA PRO A 49 -4.88 0.70 -9.98
C PRO A 49 -4.99 -0.14 -11.26
N LYS A 50 -6.16 -0.75 -11.51
CA LYS A 50 -6.40 -1.68 -12.64
C LYS A 50 -7.49 -1.21 -13.62
N VAL A 51 -8.25 -0.18 -13.27
CA VAL A 51 -9.46 0.25 -13.99
C VAL A 51 -9.17 1.37 -15.01
N PRO A 52 -10.03 1.57 -16.03
CA PRO A 52 -10.02 2.80 -16.84
C PRO A 52 -10.03 4.04 -15.93
N GLY A 53 -9.20 5.04 -16.22
CA GLY A 53 -8.97 6.18 -15.33
C GLY A 53 -7.72 6.08 -14.45
N SER A 54 -7.12 4.89 -14.30
CA SER A 54 -5.80 4.74 -13.64
C SER A 54 -4.62 5.25 -14.48
N ARG A 55 -4.89 5.63 -15.73
CA ARG A 55 -3.98 6.38 -16.60
C ARG A 55 -4.50 7.80 -16.74
N ALA A 56 -3.58 8.75 -16.90
CA ALA A 56 -3.94 10.16 -17.06
C ALA A 56 -4.92 10.43 -18.23
N SER A 57 -4.87 9.65 -19.31
CA SER A 57 -5.84 9.80 -20.41
C SER A 57 -7.23 9.27 -20.07
N GLY A 58 -7.35 8.33 -19.14
CA GLY A 58 -8.60 7.63 -18.80
C GLY A 58 -9.17 6.72 -19.91
N GLU A 59 -8.70 6.87 -21.15
CA GLU A 59 -9.18 6.18 -22.34
C GLU A 59 -8.79 4.70 -22.41
N GLN A 60 -7.71 4.32 -21.74
CA GLN A 60 -7.19 2.95 -21.75
C GLN A 60 -7.08 2.38 -20.34
N THR A 61 -7.33 1.09 -20.22
CA THR A 61 -7.00 0.32 -19.02
C THR A 61 -5.50 0.22 -18.84
N ALA A 62 -5.05 0.11 -17.59
CA ALA A 62 -3.67 -0.28 -17.31
C ALA A 62 -3.36 -1.66 -17.91
N LEU A 63 -2.13 -1.85 -18.36
CA LEU A 63 -1.62 -3.18 -18.69
C LEU A 63 -1.45 -3.99 -17.40
N GLU A 64 -1.42 -5.31 -17.55
CA GLU A 64 -1.25 -6.22 -16.41
C GLU A 64 0.08 -5.96 -15.71
N GLU A 65 1.16 -5.76 -16.47
CA GLU A 65 2.51 -5.52 -15.97
C GLU A 65 2.64 -4.18 -15.24
N GLU A 66 1.85 -3.17 -15.65
CA GLU A 66 1.77 -1.87 -14.97
C GLU A 66 1.12 -2.00 -13.59
N SER A 67 0.42 -3.11 -13.33
CA SER A 67 -0.39 -3.36 -12.14
C SER A 67 0.13 -4.56 -11.34
N ALA A 68 1.18 -5.23 -11.78
CA ALA A 68 1.70 -6.40 -11.11
C ALA A 68 2.42 -6.01 -9.81
N ILE A 69 2.18 -6.75 -8.73
CA ILE A 69 2.93 -6.64 -7.48
C ILE A 69 3.83 -7.87 -7.42
N ASN A 70 5.14 -7.68 -7.53
CA ASN A 70 6.14 -8.75 -7.52
C ASN A 70 6.90 -8.80 -6.19
N GLU A 71 7.06 -7.66 -5.55
CA GLU A 71 7.69 -7.49 -4.25
C GLU A 71 6.95 -6.43 -3.44
N LEU A 72 6.83 -6.63 -2.14
CA LEU A 72 6.12 -5.73 -1.23
C LEU A 72 6.94 -5.48 0.03
N TYR A 73 7.15 -4.21 0.35
CA TYR A 73 7.78 -3.75 1.58
C TYR A 73 6.68 -3.25 2.51
N LEU A 74 6.60 -3.82 3.71
CA LEU A 74 5.76 -3.33 4.79
C LEU A 74 6.65 -2.69 5.84
N ILE A 75 6.39 -1.42 6.13
CA ILE A 75 7.06 -0.67 7.18
C ILE A 75 6.01 -0.29 8.23
N THR A 76 6.23 -0.72 9.46
CA THR A 76 5.35 -0.44 10.60
C THR A 76 5.88 0.69 11.45
N PHE A 77 4.98 1.47 12.06
CA PHE A 77 5.34 2.58 12.94
C PHE A 77 4.51 2.54 14.23
N ASN A 78 5.08 3.04 15.32
CA ASN A 78 4.34 3.26 16.57
C ASN A 78 3.51 4.54 16.53
N ALA A 79 2.80 4.85 17.63
CA ALA A 79 2.00 6.06 17.77
C ALA A 79 2.80 7.37 17.62
N SER A 80 4.12 7.34 17.84
CA SER A 80 5.02 8.47 17.62
C SER A 80 5.57 8.53 16.18
N LYS A 81 5.04 7.70 15.27
CA LYS A 81 5.43 7.66 13.84
C LYS A 81 6.92 7.31 13.64
N VAL A 82 7.46 6.52 14.55
CA VAL A 82 8.82 5.94 14.47
C VAL A 82 8.70 4.48 14.06
N VAL A 83 9.59 4.03 13.17
CA VAL A 83 9.61 2.65 12.68
C VAL A 83 9.70 1.65 13.82
N THR A 84 8.89 0.60 13.74
CA THR A 84 8.86 -0.55 14.63
C THR A 84 9.14 -1.82 13.84
N LYS A 85 9.44 -2.91 14.54
CA LYS A 85 9.61 -4.23 13.95
C LYS A 85 9.29 -5.29 14.99
N ASP A 86 8.94 -6.50 14.56
CA ASP A 86 8.91 -7.65 15.45
C ASP A 86 10.24 -7.77 16.22
N GLU A 87 10.16 -8.19 17.49
CA GLU A 87 11.33 -8.29 18.37
C GLU A 87 12.44 -9.14 17.74
N LYS A 88 12.06 -10.24 17.06
CA LYS A 88 12.98 -11.18 16.42
C LYS A 88 13.41 -10.76 15.01
N ALA A 89 12.80 -9.73 14.43
CA ALA A 89 13.21 -9.24 13.12
C ALA A 89 14.56 -8.51 13.20
N THR A 90 15.38 -8.65 12.17
CA THR A 90 16.66 -7.92 12.07
C THR A 90 16.56 -6.63 11.26
N LYS A 91 15.46 -6.46 10.50
CA LYS A 91 15.17 -5.32 9.64
C LYS A 91 13.84 -4.66 10.03
N TYR A 92 13.71 -3.39 9.69
CA TYR A 92 12.47 -2.61 9.91
C TYR A 92 11.46 -2.73 8.77
N ALA A 93 11.90 -3.16 7.58
CA ALA A 93 11.00 -3.52 6.50
C ALA A 93 10.78 -5.02 6.48
N THR A 94 9.51 -5.45 6.48
CA THR A 94 9.13 -6.82 6.16
C THR A 94 8.96 -6.93 4.65
N VAL A 95 9.71 -7.82 4.01
CA VAL A 95 9.70 -8.01 2.56
C VAL A 95 8.92 -9.28 2.21
N LEU A 96 7.90 -9.12 1.36
CA LEU A 96 7.11 -10.21 0.82
C LEU A 96 7.36 -10.32 -0.68
N GLY A 97 7.79 -11.49 -1.15
CA GLY A 97 7.88 -11.77 -2.59
C GLY A 97 6.54 -12.25 -3.15
N SER A 98 6.46 -12.37 -4.48
CA SER A 98 5.24 -12.77 -5.21
C SER A 98 4.56 -14.06 -4.73
N SER A 99 5.31 -15.03 -4.20
CA SER A 99 4.75 -16.26 -3.64
C SER A 99 4.11 -16.10 -2.24
N SER A 100 4.35 -14.97 -1.57
CA SER A 100 3.90 -14.71 -0.21
C SER A 100 2.55 -14.02 -0.13
N PHE A 101 1.95 -13.67 -1.27
CA PHE A 101 0.60 -13.10 -1.37
C PHE A 101 -0.16 -13.71 -2.54
N GLY A 102 -1.48 -13.64 -2.46
CA GLY A 102 -2.38 -14.04 -3.54
C GLY A 102 -3.22 -12.85 -3.99
N THR A 103 -3.54 -12.80 -5.29
CA THR A 103 -4.46 -11.81 -5.85
C THR A 103 -5.76 -12.47 -6.25
N ASN A 104 -6.89 -11.99 -5.73
CA ASN A 104 -8.23 -12.41 -6.11
C ASN A 104 -9.08 -11.17 -6.40
N SER A 105 -9.71 -11.13 -7.57
CA SER A 105 -10.63 -10.04 -7.97
C SER A 105 -10.04 -8.63 -7.80
N GLY A 106 -8.75 -8.48 -8.13
CA GLY A 106 -8.05 -7.20 -8.02
C GLY A 106 -7.42 -6.93 -6.66
N VAL A 107 -7.82 -7.64 -5.61
CA VAL A 107 -7.31 -7.49 -4.25
C VAL A 107 -6.13 -8.42 -3.99
N THR A 108 -5.02 -7.87 -3.49
CA THR A 108 -3.82 -8.62 -3.14
C THR A 108 -3.66 -8.71 -1.63
N THR A 109 -3.47 -9.92 -1.10
CA THR A 109 -3.41 -10.18 0.34
C THR A 109 -2.27 -11.14 0.65
N PRO A 110 -1.43 -10.87 1.67
CA PRO A 110 -0.47 -11.84 2.18
C PRO A 110 -1.12 -13.18 2.55
N ASN A 111 -0.49 -14.28 2.17
CA ASN A 111 -0.96 -15.64 2.47
C ASN A 111 -0.92 -15.92 3.98
N THR A 112 -0.05 -15.22 4.70
CA THR A 112 0.10 -15.25 6.16
C THR A 112 0.12 -13.82 6.70
N PRO A 113 -0.55 -13.54 7.84
CA PRO A 113 -0.43 -12.28 8.53
C PRO A 113 1.03 -11.96 8.84
N VAL A 114 1.34 -10.69 8.80
CA VAL A 114 2.67 -10.17 9.10
C VAL A 114 2.79 -10.01 10.60
N LYS A 115 3.90 -10.53 11.14
CA LYS A 115 4.25 -10.38 12.55
C LYS A 115 4.82 -8.98 12.78
N VAL A 116 4.37 -8.29 13.81
CA VAL A 116 4.68 -6.88 14.06
C VAL A 116 4.93 -6.62 15.54
N ASP A 117 5.45 -5.42 15.85
CA ASP A 117 5.53 -4.93 17.23
C ASP A 117 4.11 -4.70 17.79
N PRO A 118 3.79 -5.11 19.03
CA PRO A 118 2.49 -4.86 19.66
C PRO A 118 2.08 -3.38 19.72
N ASN A 119 3.03 -2.45 19.72
CA ASN A 119 2.78 -1.01 19.73
C ASN A 119 2.64 -0.42 18.32
N THR A 120 2.58 -1.25 17.28
CA THR A 120 2.34 -0.80 15.91
C THR A 120 0.99 -0.10 15.85
N LYS A 121 1.00 1.11 15.31
CA LYS A 121 -0.20 1.91 15.07
C LYS A 121 -0.38 2.20 13.59
N TYR A 122 0.70 2.40 12.86
CA TYR A 122 0.64 2.82 11.47
C TYR A 122 1.41 1.89 10.53
N LEU A 123 1.00 1.88 9.26
CA LEU A 123 1.58 1.07 8.21
C LEU A 123 1.83 1.88 6.92
N LEU A 124 3.03 1.72 6.37
CA LEU A 124 3.37 2.14 5.00
C LEU A 124 3.65 0.88 4.17
N VAL A 125 3.11 0.86 2.95
CA VAL A 125 3.34 -0.20 1.98
C VAL A 125 3.97 0.38 0.73
N ILE A 126 5.05 -0.25 0.27
CA ILE A 126 5.72 0.09 -0.98
C ILE A 126 5.84 -1.18 -1.82
N ALA A 127 5.20 -1.20 -2.98
CA ALA A 127 5.32 -2.30 -3.94
C ALA A 127 6.41 -1.98 -4.95
N ASN A 128 7.17 -3.01 -5.35
CA ASN A 128 8.19 -2.97 -6.40
C ASN A 128 9.11 -1.73 -6.34
N PRO A 129 9.79 -1.44 -5.22
CA PRO A 129 10.67 -0.28 -5.15
C PRO A 129 11.84 -0.42 -6.14
N GLY A 130 12.23 0.70 -6.74
CA GLY A 130 13.47 0.82 -7.51
C GLY A 130 14.73 0.54 -6.72
N TYR A 131 15.87 0.42 -7.40
CA TYR A 131 17.12 -0.05 -6.79
C TYR A 131 17.56 0.81 -5.59
N GLN A 132 17.58 2.14 -5.74
CA GLN A 132 17.99 3.07 -4.68
C GLN A 132 17.00 3.08 -3.52
N LEU A 133 15.69 3.15 -3.81
CA LEU A 133 14.68 3.11 -2.76
C LEU A 133 14.73 1.79 -1.98
N LYS A 134 14.86 0.67 -2.70
CA LYS A 134 14.99 -0.67 -2.11
C LYS A 134 16.19 -0.76 -1.18
N ASP A 135 17.38 -0.32 -1.62
CA ASP A 135 18.60 -0.34 -0.79
C ASP A 135 18.42 0.47 0.50
N ARG A 136 17.75 1.64 0.40
CA ARG A 136 17.49 2.49 1.56
C ARG A 136 16.47 1.86 2.52
N LEU A 137 15.41 1.24 1.99
CA LEU A 137 14.43 0.50 2.79
C LEU A 137 15.05 -0.71 3.50
N ASP A 138 15.96 -1.42 2.82
CA ASP A 138 16.70 -2.56 3.36
C ASP A 138 17.62 -2.17 4.53
N ASN A 139 18.04 -0.90 4.58
CA ASN A 139 18.99 -0.35 5.54
C ASN A 139 18.34 0.67 6.52
N LEU A 140 17.02 0.62 6.71
CA LEU A 140 16.34 1.47 7.69
C LEU A 140 16.93 1.31 9.10
N SER A 141 17.20 2.43 9.75
CA SER A 141 17.75 2.48 11.11
C SER A 141 16.67 2.64 12.17
N ALA A 142 17.00 2.23 13.40
CA ALA A 142 16.20 2.58 14.57
C ALA A 142 15.98 4.09 14.64
N GLY A 143 14.77 4.53 14.99
CA GLY A 143 14.42 5.95 15.07
C GLY A 143 14.05 6.61 13.74
N ALA A 144 14.10 5.90 12.61
CA ALA A 144 13.61 6.44 11.33
C ALA A 144 12.11 6.78 11.43
N THR A 145 11.72 7.86 10.76
CA THR A 145 10.33 8.33 10.67
C THR A 145 9.84 8.28 9.24
N TYR A 146 8.56 8.58 9.00
CA TYR A 146 8.07 8.79 7.64
C TYR A 146 8.89 9.85 6.89
N ALA A 147 9.25 10.96 7.54
CA ALA A 147 10.09 11.98 6.93
C ALA A 147 11.46 11.44 6.49
N THR A 148 12.06 10.51 7.26
CA THR A 148 13.29 9.81 6.84
C THR A 148 13.07 9.04 5.54
N ILE A 149 11.96 8.31 5.43
CA ILE A 149 11.62 7.50 4.25
C ILE A 149 11.24 8.39 3.05
N ASN A 150 10.48 9.46 3.26
CA ASN A 150 10.12 10.39 2.20
C ASN A 150 11.37 11.06 1.59
N GLY A 151 12.35 11.39 2.44
CA GLY A 151 13.66 11.86 1.97
C GLY A 151 14.40 10.83 1.09
N MET A 152 14.14 9.53 1.28
CA MET A 152 14.72 8.44 0.48
C MET A 152 14.14 8.35 -0.94
N ILE A 153 13.04 9.02 -1.26
CA ILE A 153 12.49 9.06 -2.63
C ILE A 153 13.36 9.93 -3.55
N THR A 154 14.18 10.83 -2.99
CA THR A 154 15.07 11.67 -3.79
C THR A 154 16.24 10.84 -4.36
N VAL A 155 16.30 10.74 -5.68
CA VAL A 155 17.38 10.04 -6.40
C VAL A 155 18.49 11.04 -6.74
N PRO A 156 19.73 10.84 -6.26
CA PRO A 156 20.85 11.71 -6.59
C PRO A 156 21.17 11.71 -8.09
N GLU A 157 21.73 12.81 -8.57
CA GLU A 157 22.26 12.87 -9.94
C GLU A 157 23.32 11.80 -10.16
N ASN A 158 23.20 11.05 -11.26
CA ASN A 158 24.15 10.00 -11.62
C ASN A 158 24.95 10.36 -12.87
N ASN A 159 26.05 11.09 -12.66
CA ASN A 159 26.97 11.55 -13.71
C ASN A 159 27.70 10.44 -14.47
N THR A 160 27.53 9.17 -14.10
CA THR A 160 28.07 8.03 -14.86
C THR A 160 27.13 7.55 -15.95
N LYS A 161 25.87 7.98 -15.93
CA LYS A 161 24.86 7.61 -16.92
C LYS A 161 24.81 8.67 -18.03
N PRO A 162 24.59 8.27 -19.29
CA PRO A 162 24.56 9.20 -20.42
C PRO A 162 23.32 10.10 -20.43
N ASN A 163 22.30 9.80 -19.63
CA ASN A 163 21.04 10.52 -19.54
C ASN A 163 20.32 10.18 -18.21
N ASN A 164 19.17 10.82 -18.01
CA ASN A 164 18.35 10.69 -16.80
C ASN A 164 17.49 9.41 -16.73
N ALA A 165 17.73 8.40 -17.58
CA ALA A 165 16.95 7.16 -17.56
C ALA A 165 17.01 6.43 -16.22
N TYR A 166 18.08 6.64 -15.43
CA TYR A 166 18.21 6.10 -14.08
C TYR A 166 17.11 6.59 -13.12
N LEU A 167 16.49 7.75 -13.37
CA LEU A 167 15.33 8.22 -12.60
C LEU A 167 14.08 7.38 -12.91
N VAL A 168 13.92 7.01 -14.19
CA VAL A 168 12.81 6.16 -14.64
C VAL A 168 12.97 4.76 -14.07
N GLU A 169 14.20 4.22 -14.08
CA GLU A 169 14.53 2.91 -13.51
C GLU A 169 14.19 2.79 -12.00
N GLU A 170 14.00 3.90 -11.28
CA GLU A 170 13.60 3.88 -9.87
C GLU A 170 12.08 3.75 -9.65
N VAL A 171 11.27 4.04 -10.68
CA VAL A 171 9.80 4.01 -10.58
C VAL A 171 9.15 3.04 -11.58
N VAL A 172 9.82 2.69 -12.67
CA VAL A 172 9.39 1.71 -13.67
C VAL A 172 10.60 0.89 -14.11
N HIS A 173 10.56 -0.40 -13.83
CA HIS A 173 11.66 -1.32 -14.15
C HIS A 173 11.15 -2.74 -14.44
N SER A 174 12.05 -3.67 -14.73
CA SER A 174 11.69 -5.05 -15.09
C SER A 174 10.86 -5.79 -14.03
N ASN A 175 11.00 -5.42 -12.76
CA ASN A 175 10.22 -5.98 -11.65
C ASN A 175 8.85 -5.28 -11.43
N GLY A 176 8.43 -4.38 -12.31
CA GLY A 176 7.15 -3.67 -12.25
C GLY A 176 7.26 -2.17 -11.99
N CYS A 177 6.11 -1.54 -11.73
CA CYS A 177 6.03 -0.14 -11.31
C CYS A 177 6.10 -0.03 -9.79
N ALA A 178 6.88 0.92 -9.29
CA ALA A 178 6.88 1.28 -7.89
C ALA A 178 5.52 1.88 -7.50
N MET A 179 4.94 1.40 -6.39
CA MET A 179 3.66 1.90 -5.89
C MET A 179 3.73 2.14 -4.38
N ILE A 180 2.95 3.10 -3.88
CA ILE A 180 2.89 3.47 -2.46
C ILE A 180 1.44 3.76 -2.05
N ASN A 181 1.14 3.83 -0.76
CA ASN A 181 -0.17 4.25 -0.24
C ASN A 181 -0.70 5.51 -0.96
N VAL A 182 -1.98 5.49 -1.38
CA VAL A 182 -2.66 6.64 -2.02
C VAL A 182 -2.75 7.90 -1.13
N GLY A 183 -2.66 7.72 0.19
CA GLY A 183 -3.01 8.75 1.17
C GLY A 183 -4.49 8.75 1.53
N PHE A 184 -4.83 9.29 2.69
CA PHE A 184 -6.19 9.29 3.20
C PHE A 184 -6.67 10.72 3.25
N TYR A 185 -7.77 11.02 2.57
CA TYR A 185 -8.41 12.32 2.63
C TYR A 185 -9.61 12.22 3.56
N ASP A 186 -9.57 12.94 4.68
CA ASP A 186 -10.70 13.06 5.58
C ASP A 186 -11.66 14.13 5.04
N ASP A 187 -12.78 13.68 4.48
CA ASP A 187 -13.91 14.51 4.07
C ASP A 187 -15.15 14.30 4.94
N SER A 188 -14.98 13.68 6.13
CA SER A 188 -16.08 13.28 6.99
C SER A 188 -16.80 14.47 7.63
N ASP A 189 -16.13 15.61 7.77
CA ASP A 189 -16.76 16.85 8.22
C ASP A 189 -17.65 17.44 7.11
N SER A 190 -18.81 17.97 7.50
CA SER A 190 -19.71 18.67 6.60
C SER A 190 -19.16 19.99 6.06
N ASP A 191 -18.19 20.60 6.73
CA ASP A 191 -17.51 21.83 6.31
C ASP A 191 -16.26 21.48 5.48
N PRO A 192 -16.22 21.82 4.18
CA PRO A 192 -15.07 21.53 3.33
C PRO A 192 -13.76 22.20 3.77
N SER A 193 -13.82 23.21 4.63
CA SER A 193 -12.61 23.84 5.18
C SER A 193 -11.89 22.99 6.23
N ASN A 194 -12.59 21.98 6.77
CA ASN A 194 -12.03 21.00 7.71
C ASN A 194 -11.54 19.74 6.99
N HIS A 195 -11.74 19.63 5.67
CA HIS A 195 -11.24 18.49 4.90
C HIS A 195 -9.73 18.57 4.79
N ALA A 196 -9.06 17.47 5.08
CA ALA A 196 -7.61 17.43 5.09
C ALA A 196 -7.08 16.08 4.66
N TRP A 197 -5.89 16.09 4.08
CA TRP A 197 -5.11 14.87 3.96
C TRP A 197 -4.60 14.48 5.34
N GLU A 198 -4.79 13.22 5.71
CA GLU A 198 -4.15 12.62 6.87
C GLU A 198 -2.63 12.72 6.70
N ASP A 199 -1.97 13.13 7.77
CA ASP A 199 -0.53 13.34 7.77
C ASP A 199 0.21 12.06 7.31
N GLU A 200 1.16 12.25 6.40
CA GLU A 200 2.16 11.25 6.01
C GLU A 200 1.59 10.01 5.29
N CYS A 201 0.31 10.01 4.91
CA CYS A 201 -0.33 8.94 4.14
C CYS A 201 -0.20 7.53 4.77
N LEU A 202 0.05 7.47 6.08
CA LEU A 202 0.21 6.23 6.82
C LEU A 202 -1.17 5.66 7.18
N LEU A 203 -1.37 4.36 6.94
CA LEU A 203 -2.61 3.70 7.31
C LEU A 203 -2.62 3.44 8.82
N ASP A 204 -3.61 3.96 9.55
CA ASP A 204 -3.86 3.53 10.94
C ASP A 204 -4.38 2.10 10.94
N VAL A 205 -3.64 1.22 11.62
CA VAL A 205 -3.93 -0.22 11.75
C VAL A 205 -4.14 -0.62 13.20
N SER A 206 -4.27 0.34 14.13
CA SER A 206 -4.38 0.04 15.56
C SER A 206 -5.56 -0.85 15.91
N ASP A 207 -6.69 -0.74 15.20
CA ASP A 207 -7.86 -1.60 15.37
C ASP A 207 -7.72 -2.97 14.65
N LYS A 208 -6.64 -3.16 13.89
CA LYS A 208 -6.33 -4.39 13.14
C LYS A 208 -5.21 -5.21 13.76
N ILE A 209 -4.53 -4.69 14.79
CA ILE A 209 -3.49 -5.41 15.51
C ILE A 209 -4.12 -6.52 16.35
N VAL A 210 -3.66 -7.75 16.14
CA VAL A 210 -4.11 -8.93 16.88
C VAL A 210 -2.98 -9.42 17.78
N LEU A 211 -3.15 -9.27 19.10
CA LEU A 211 -2.20 -9.75 20.09
C LEU A 211 -2.36 -11.26 20.28
N VAL A 212 -1.25 -12.01 20.28
CA VAL A 212 -1.30 -13.46 20.49
C VAL A 212 -1.78 -13.81 21.91
N SER A 213 -1.53 -12.94 22.89
CA SER A 213 -1.99 -13.09 24.28
C SER A 213 -3.51 -13.20 24.43
N ASP A 214 -4.26 -12.70 23.45
CA ASP A 214 -5.73 -12.69 23.50
C ASP A 214 -6.34 -14.02 23.01
N TYR A 215 -5.49 -14.96 22.57
CA TYR A 215 -5.89 -16.23 21.97
C TYR A 215 -5.18 -17.41 22.64
N LYS A 216 -5.78 -18.60 22.53
CA LYS A 216 -5.22 -19.82 23.13
C LYS A 216 -4.03 -20.39 22.34
N SER A 217 -3.87 -19.96 21.09
CA SER A 217 -2.75 -20.36 20.25
C SER A 217 -2.46 -19.32 19.17
N GLU A 218 -1.22 -19.35 18.68
CA GLU A 218 -0.77 -18.48 17.59
C GLU A 218 -1.57 -18.68 16.29
N ALA A 219 -1.97 -19.92 15.99
CA ALA A 219 -2.81 -20.21 14.83
C ALA A 219 -4.19 -19.52 14.92
N GLN A 220 -4.76 -19.40 16.13
CA GLN A 220 -6.01 -18.68 16.34
C GLN A 220 -5.83 -17.18 16.13
N ALA A 221 -4.75 -16.59 16.66
CA ALA A 221 -4.44 -15.18 16.45
C ALA A 221 -4.21 -14.86 14.95
N GLN A 222 -3.46 -15.69 14.23
CA GLN A 222 -3.27 -15.51 12.79
C GLN A 222 -4.59 -15.60 12.01
N ASN A 223 -5.47 -16.54 12.37
CA ASN A 223 -6.79 -16.63 11.73
C ASN A 223 -7.65 -15.38 12.02
N ALA A 224 -7.61 -14.86 13.24
CA ALA A 224 -8.30 -13.61 13.58
C ALA A 224 -7.78 -12.42 12.77
N ALA A 225 -6.46 -12.29 12.63
CA ALA A 225 -5.85 -11.25 11.80
C ALA A 225 -6.26 -11.39 10.32
N LYS A 226 -6.27 -12.62 9.78
CA LYS A 226 -6.75 -12.89 8.40
C LYS A 226 -8.20 -12.50 8.18
N SER A 227 -9.06 -12.64 9.20
CA SER A 227 -10.49 -12.33 9.12
C SER A 227 -10.81 -10.84 9.19
N ASN A 228 -9.87 -9.99 9.61
CA ASN A 228 -10.03 -8.54 9.71
C ASN A 228 -8.80 -7.82 9.13
N PRO A 229 -8.53 -7.94 7.82
CA PRO A 229 -7.38 -7.28 7.21
C PRO A 229 -7.54 -5.76 7.21
N ALA A 230 -6.44 -5.04 7.33
CA ALA A 230 -6.39 -3.61 7.05
C ALA A 230 -6.51 -3.38 5.54
N THR A 231 -7.51 -2.62 5.11
CA THR A 231 -7.71 -2.29 3.70
C THR A 231 -6.89 -1.07 3.32
N LEU A 232 -6.20 -1.13 2.20
CA LEU A 232 -5.35 -0.05 1.69
C LEU A 232 -5.39 -0.04 0.17
N GLU A 233 -5.39 1.17 -0.40
CA GLU A 233 -5.13 1.36 -1.83
C GLU A 233 -3.70 1.87 -2.04
N ILE A 234 -3.06 1.41 -3.11
CA ILE A 234 -1.72 1.87 -3.52
C ILE A 234 -1.78 2.46 -4.93
N GLU A 235 -0.98 3.50 -5.17
CA GLU A 235 -0.88 4.23 -6.44
C GLU A 235 0.54 4.15 -7.00
N ARG A 236 0.66 4.24 -8.33
CA ARG A 236 1.97 4.26 -8.99
C ARG A 236 2.70 5.57 -8.72
N LEU A 237 4.01 5.48 -8.54
CA LEU A 237 4.89 6.66 -8.51
C LEU A 237 5.19 7.21 -9.93
N ALA A 238 4.76 6.50 -10.98
CA ALA A 238 5.00 6.86 -12.36
C ALA A 238 3.71 7.27 -13.08
N ALA A 239 3.81 8.28 -13.94
CA ALA A 239 2.82 8.58 -14.94
C ALA A 239 3.21 7.96 -16.30
N LYS A 240 2.21 7.65 -17.13
CA LYS A 240 2.43 7.15 -18.50
C LYS A 240 1.99 8.20 -19.51
N LEU A 241 2.87 8.53 -20.44
CA LEU A 241 2.60 9.39 -21.59
C LEU A 241 2.74 8.58 -22.88
N GLU A 242 1.73 8.66 -23.73
CA GLU A 242 1.73 8.04 -25.06
C GLU A 242 1.49 9.13 -26.11
N VAL A 243 2.35 9.17 -27.14
CA VAL A 243 2.21 10.08 -28.28
C VAL A 243 1.83 9.25 -29.50
N MET A 244 0.64 9.52 -30.05
CA MET A 244 0.12 8.84 -31.22
C MET A 244 -0.05 9.82 -32.38
N ILE A 245 0.29 9.39 -33.60
CA ILE A 245 0.08 10.18 -34.82
C ILE A 245 -1.23 9.72 -35.45
N GLY A 246 -2.23 10.61 -35.51
CA GLY A 246 -3.56 10.26 -36.03
C GLY A 246 -3.59 10.02 -37.55
N SER A 247 -2.86 10.81 -38.32
CA SER A 247 -2.71 10.66 -39.77
C SER A 247 -1.51 11.48 -40.27
N PRO A 248 -0.94 11.14 -41.45
CA PRO A 248 0.05 11.99 -42.10
C PRO A 248 -0.49 13.42 -42.28
N LEU A 249 0.28 14.42 -41.86
CA LEU A 249 -0.10 15.82 -42.04
C LEU A 249 0.29 16.29 -43.44
N ALA A 250 -0.71 16.60 -44.27
CA ALA A 250 -0.50 17.36 -45.49
C ALA A 250 -0.27 18.83 -45.14
N VAL A 251 0.89 19.37 -45.48
CA VAL A 251 1.30 20.73 -45.14
C VAL A 251 1.54 21.57 -46.38
N GLY A 252 1.15 22.83 -46.32
CA GLY A 252 1.39 23.76 -47.41
C GLY A 252 2.89 23.96 -47.68
N PRO A 253 3.25 24.42 -48.90
CA PRO A 253 2.34 24.83 -49.97
C PRO A 253 1.68 23.65 -50.72
N PHE A 254 0.56 23.90 -51.39
CA PHE A 254 -0.18 22.90 -52.18
C PHE A 254 -0.10 23.23 -53.69
N GLU A 255 -0.04 22.21 -54.53
CA GLU A 255 -0.04 22.37 -55.99
C GLU A 255 -1.42 22.81 -56.51
N ASP A 256 -1.42 23.82 -57.40
CA ASP A 256 -2.65 24.30 -58.05
C ASP A 256 -3.27 23.20 -58.94
N GLY A 257 -4.57 22.97 -58.78
CA GLY A 257 -5.36 22.05 -59.59
C GLY A 257 -5.38 20.59 -59.11
N THR A 258 -4.33 20.12 -58.43
CA THR A 258 -4.29 18.78 -57.82
C THR A 258 -4.51 18.83 -56.31
N ASN A 259 -4.30 19.99 -55.68
CA ASN A 259 -4.31 20.20 -54.23
C ASN A 259 -3.35 19.24 -53.49
N ALA A 260 -2.32 18.74 -54.18
CA ALA A 260 -1.32 17.85 -53.61
C ALA A 260 -0.37 18.65 -52.71
N SER A 261 -0.07 18.11 -51.53
CA SER A 261 0.91 18.67 -50.59
C SER A 261 2.30 18.68 -51.24
N LEU A 262 2.96 19.84 -51.31
CA LEU A 262 4.34 19.96 -51.81
C LEU A 262 5.38 19.73 -50.71
N GLY A 263 4.96 19.75 -49.44
CA GLY A 263 5.77 19.36 -48.30
C GLY A 263 5.23 18.10 -47.62
N GLN A 264 6.13 17.32 -47.00
CA GLN A 264 5.80 16.24 -46.09
C GLN A 264 6.50 16.50 -44.74
N PHE A 265 5.76 16.32 -43.65
CA PHE A 265 6.35 16.21 -42.31
C PHE A 265 6.24 14.78 -41.84
N ASP A 266 7.40 14.21 -41.51
CA ASP A 266 7.50 12.94 -40.82
C ASP A 266 7.87 13.20 -39.37
N PHE A 267 7.07 12.66 -38.45
CA PHE A 267 7.42 12.67 -37.04
C PHE A 267 8.48 11.59 -36.77
N GLY A 268 9.60 12.00 -36.20
CA GLY A 268 10.65 11.09 -35.73
C GLY A 268 10.40 10.61 -34.29
N ASN A 269 11.48 10.16 -33.65
CA ASN A 269 11.44 9.84 -32.22
C ASN A 269 11.09 11.08 -31.39
N TRP A 270 10.38 10.86 -30.28
CA TRP A 270 10.05 11.91 -29.31
C TRP A 270 10.75 11.65 -27.98
N THR A 271 10.87 12.68 -27.15
CA THR A 271 11.42 12.57 -25.80
C THR A 271 10.70 13.54 -24.87
N ILE A 272 10.69 13.24 -23.57
CA ILE A 272 10.28 14.19 -22.53
C ILE A 272 11.54 14.93 -22.10
N ASP A 273 11.53 16.24 -22.23
CA ASP A 273 12.65 17.09 -21.82
C ASP A 273 12.29 17.85 -20.54
N TYR A 274 13.28 18.05 -19.66
CA TYR A 274 13.15 18.79 -18.42
C TYR A 274 13.98 20.07 -18.56
N TYR A 275 13.30 21.18 -18.86
CA TYR A 275 13.89 22.52 -18.97
C TYR A 275 13.85 23.28 -17.64
#